data_AF-A0A0D2LZF9-F1
#
_entry.id   AF-A0A0D2LZF9-F1
#
_cell.length_a   1.000
_cell.length_b   1.000
_cell.length_c   1.000
_cell.angle_alpha   90.00
_cell.angle_beta   90.00
_cell.angle_gamma   90.00
#
_symmetry.space_group_name_H-M   'P 1'
#
loop_
_entity.id
_entity.type
_entity.pdbx_description
1 polymer ?
#
loop_
_entity_poly.entity_id
_entity_poly.type
_entity_poly.pdbx_seq_one_letter_code
_entity_poly.pdbx_strand_id
1 'polypeptide(L)'
;MGGGEPGLGSAEVVQQPEQADAGSPAAGRLGLEPLPYVVGEDGAKQPVPGALSIFLRSGTAAAMCLDSLAAAQPGAPPFLRIPKEKLLADIQLQGAISDFHPIKDAIRAADCDALAVRPNLDDAYGDGNNYEVACSRAAAEAWQAVEEWRRAAAAEAEAAASAAAAQAALPKSKRRRAPQPWVDQGTEAEMEAVAGPPPRPPALLVLERPLRDLVASRQRHQRAQQQQQQPPQDQGKPASTQPQQQQQQQQQQQQQRAPRLVDVDASDLWSSAQSECRPFKDPNYDTRRARREAGAQAVPRLAEKGVQV
;
A
#
# COMPACT_ATOMS: atom_id res chain seq x y z
N MET A 1 70.36 -1.03 -52.93
CA MET A 1 69.13 -1.19 -53.72
C MET A 1 68.05 -1.58 -52.71
N GLY A 2 66.95 -0.87 -52.48
CA GLY A 2 66.22 0.12 -53.26
C GLY A 2 64.74 -0.22 -53.09
N GLY A 3 63.92 0.75 -52.68
CA GLY A 3 62.45 0.64 -52.53
C GLY A 3 62.04 0.42 -51.07
N GLY A 4 61.44 1.35 -50.34
CA GLY A 4 60.78 2.59 -50.75
C GLY A 4 59.38 2.30 -51.28
N GLU A 5 58.39 2.22 -50.39
CA GLU A 5 57.00 2.53 -50.71
C GLU A 5 56.23 3.00 -49.45
N PRO A 6 55.18 3.80 -49.64
CA PRO A 6 54.79 4.87 -48.74
C PRO A 6 53.58 4.54 -47.87
N GLY A 7 53.46 5.30 -46.79
CA GLY A 7 52.27 5.29 -45.94
C GLY A 7 51.02 5.83 -46.63
N LEU A 8 49.89 5.67 -45.94
CA LEU A 8 48.78 6.62 -45.77
C LEU A 8 47.60 5.86 -45.18
N GLY A 9 46.95 6.46 -44.18
CA GLY A 9 45.58 6.10 -43.80
C GLY A 9 45.35 5.67 -42.36
N SER A 10 45.93 6.33 -41.36
CA SER A 10 45.37 6.32 -40.01
C SER A 10 44.04 7.08 -40.04
N ALA A 11 42.95 6.36 -40.34
CA ALA A 11 41.60 6.85 -40.12
C ALA A 11 41.37 6.92 -38.61
N GLU A 12 41.40 8.14 -38.09
CA GLU A 12 40.95 8.48 -36.75
C GLU A 12 39.44 8.22 -36.69
N VAL A 13 39.07 7.02 -36.28
CA VAL A 13 37.69 6.67 -35.94
C VAL A 13 37.37 7.46 -34.69
N VAL A 14 36.70 8.59 -34.89
CA VAL A 14 35.99 9.33 -33.85
C VAL A 14 34.95 8.37 -33.27
N GLN A 15 35.33 7.68 -32.20
CA GLN A 15 34.42 6.96 -31.33
C GLN A 15 33.50 8.01 -30.70
N GLN A 16 32.33 8.20 -31.31
CA GLN A 16 31.22 8.80 -30.63
C GLN A 16 30.98 7.97 -29.35
N PRO A 17 30.85 8.60 -28.17
CA PRO A 17 30.47 7.86 -26.99
C PRO A 17 29.10 7.28 -27.28
N GLU A 18 29.08 5.96 -27.45
CA GLU A 18 27.89 5.13 -27.34
C GLU A 18 27.19 5.66 -26.09
N GLN A 19 26.08 6.36 -26.29
CA GLN A 19 25.13 6.59 -25.23
C GLN A 19 24.81 5.19 -24.74
N ALA A 20 25.40 4.85 -23.59
CA ALA A 20 24.96 3.76 -22.78
C ALA A 20 23.49 4.06 -22.52
N ASP A 21 22.66 3.49 -23.39
CA ASP A 21 21.31 3.10 -23.09
C ASP A 21 21.50 2.24 -21.85
N ALA A 22 21.38 2.92 -20.70
CA ALA A 22 21.18 2.29 -19.42
C ALA A 22 19.81 1.62 -19.55
N GLY A 23 19.82 0.52 -20.30
CA GLY A 23 18.71 -0.38 -20.51
C GLY A 23 18.24 -0.68 -19.13
N SER A 24 17.13 -0.04 -18.79
CA SER A 24 16.52 -0.14 -17.48
C SER A 24 16.33 -1.64 -17.23
N PRO A 25 17.02 -2.26 -16.24
CA PRO A 25 16.85 -3.68 -15.97
C PRO A 25 15.43 -3.99 -15.48
N ALA A 26 14.58 -2.98 -15.33
CA ALA A 26 13.20 -3.07 -14.86
C ALA A 26 12.21 -3.57 -15.93
N ALA A 27 12.49 -3.41 -17.24
CA ALA A 27 11.45 -3.62 -18.25
C ALA A 27 11.31 -5.06 -18.79
N GLY A 28 12.20 -5.98 -18.40
CA GLY A 28 12.20 -7.37 -18.89
C GLY A 28 11.63 -8.42 -17.93
N ARG A 29 11.38 -8.09 -16.66
CA ARG A 29 10.75 -9.02 -15.73
C ARG A 29 9.24 -8.84 -15.80
N LEU A 30 8.59 -9.45 -16.80
CA LEU A 30 7.24 -9.99 -16.62
C LEU A 30 7.31 -11.16 -15.62
N GLY A 31 7.90 -10.89 -14.46
CA GLY A 31 8.48 -11.83 -13.52
C GLY A 31 7.38 -12.35 -12.63
N LEU A 32 6.89 -13.54 -12.99
CA LEU A 32 6.12 -14.38 -12.09
C LEU A 32 6.84 -14.40 -10.74
N GLU A 33 6.13 -13.97 -9.68
CA GLU A 33 6.63 -14.09 -8.30
C GLU A 33 7.10 -15.53 -8.11
N PRO A 34 8.37 -15.76 -7.71
CA PRO A 34 8.86 -17.10 -7.50
C PRO A 34 7.99 -17.74 -6.40
N LEU A 35 7.23 -18.77 -6.78
CA LEU A 35 6.30 -19.40 -5.87
C LEU A 35 7.07 -20.11 -4.75
N PRO A 36 6.61 -20.01 -3.49
CA PRO A 36 7.27 -20.66 -2.37
C PRO A 36 7.00 -22.17 -2.29
N TYR A 37 6.37 -22.75 -3.32
CA TYR A 37 5.96 -24.15 -3.46
C TYR A 37 6.09 -24.58 -4.92
N VAL A 38 6.11 -25.89 -5.15
CA VAL A 38 6.09 -26.50 -6.48
C VAL A 38 4.69 -27.05 -6.76
N VAL A 39 4.22 -26.94 -8.00
CA VAL A 39 2.96 -27.57 -8.43
C VAL A 39 3.31 -28.91 -9.05
N GLY A 40 2.85 -30.00 -8.44
CA GLY A 40 3.06 -31.35 -8.95
C GLY A 40 2.27 -31.62 -10.25
N GLU A 41 2.52 -32.77 -10.88
CA GLU A 41 1.83 -33.18 -12.11
C GLU A 41 0.31 -33.27 -11.92
N ASP A 42 -0.13 -33.60 -10.70
CA ASP A 42 -1.55 -33.67 -10.30
C ASP A 42 -2.20 -32.29 -10.07
N GLY A 43 -1.45 -31.20 -10.25
CA GLY A 43 -1.90 -29.83 -9.92
C GLY A 43 -1.91 -29.52 -8.43
N ALA A 44 -1.57 -30.50 -7.57
CA ALA A 44 -1.44 -30.30 -6.14
C ALA A 44 -0.20 -29.47 -5.81
N LYS A 45 -0.33 -28.54 -4.86
CA LYS A 45 0.79 -27.78 -4.32
C LYS A 45 1.60 -28.70 -3.41
N GLN A 46 2.91 -28.66 -3.56
CA GLN A 46 3.86 -29.42 -2.76
C GLN A 46 4.97 -28.49 -2.25
N PRO A 47 5.55 -28.78 -1.07
CA PRO A 47 6.69 -28.01 -0.60
C PRO A 47 7.85 -28.11 -1.59
N VAL A 48 8.74 -27.10 -1.56
CA VAL A 48 9.96 -27.09 -2.37
C VAL A 48 10.76 -28.38 -2.12
N PRO A 49 11.34 -29.03 -3.15
CA PRO A 49 12.14 -30.24 -2.96
C PRO A 49 13.18 -30.09 -1.85
N GLY A 50 13.12 -30.99 -0.87
CA GLY A 50 13.97 -30.95 0.32
C GLY A 50 13.44 -30.08 1.46
N ALA A 51 12.23 -29.52 1.34
CA ALA A 51 11.43 -29.03 2.45
C ALA A 51 10.28 -29.99 2.76
N LEU A 52 9.93 -30.08 4.04
CA LEU A 52 8.87 -30.96 4.53
C LEU A 52 7.87 -30.14 5.36
N SER A 53 6.58 -30.35 5.10
CA SER A 53 5.48 -29.80 5.89
C SER A 53 5.24 -30.69 7.10
N ILE A 54 5.15 -30.09 8.30
CA ILE A 54 4.93 -30.82 9.56
C ILE A 54 3.98 -30.07 10.49
N PHE A 55 3.25 -30.82 11.30
CA PHE A 55 2.46 -30.28 12.39
C PHE A 55 3.27 -30.24 13.68
N LEU A 56 3.50 -29.06 14.24
CA LEU A 56 4.10 -28.86 15.55
C LEU A 56 3.03 -28.47 16.57
N ARG A 57 3.00 -29.18 17.70
CA ARG A 57 2.21 -28.76 18.86
C ARG A 57 2.79 -27.48 19.47
N SER A 58 1.94 -26.71 20.15
CA SER A 58 2.34 -25.46 20.82
C SER A 58 3.52 -25.64 21.78
N GLY A 59 3.56 -26.74 22.54
CA GLY A 59 4.68 -27.04 23.43
C GLY A 59 6.01 -27.24 22.70
N THR A 60 5.99 -27.95 21.57
CA THR A 60 7.17 -28.17 20.73
C THR A 60 7.60 -26.88 20.04
N ALA A 61 6.67 -26.10 19.52
CA ALA A 61 6.94 -24.79 18.91
C ALA A 61 7.60 -23.84 19.92
N ALA A 62 7.09 -23.78 21.15
CA ALA A 62 7.66 -22.98 22.24
C ALA A 62 9.08 -23.44 22.63
N ALA A 63 9.30 -24.76 22.78
CA ALA A 63 10.63 -25.32 23.08
C ALA A 63 11.68 -25.00 21.98
N MET A 64 11.22 -24.88 20.75
CA MET A 64 12.04 -24.49 19.59
C MET A 64 12.12 -22.97 19.37
N CYS A 65 11.49 -22.17 20.23
CA CYS A 65 11.43 -20.71 20.15
C CYS A 65 10.75 -20.19 18.87
N LEU A 66 9.84 -20.98 18.30
CA LEU A 66 9.11 -20.67 17.06
C LEU A 66 7.93 -19.71 17.25
N ASP A 67 7.52 -19.44 18.49
CA ASP A 67 6.39 -18.55 18.80
C ASP A 67 6.62 -17.13 18.25
N SER A 68 7.88 -16.69 18.21
CA SER A 68 8.26 -15.39 17.66
C SER A 68 8.00 -15.25 16.15
N LEU A 69 8.04 -16.37 15.41
CA LEU A 69 7.74 -16.39 13.98
C LEU A 69 6.25 -16.31 13.69
N ALA A 70 5.43 -17.00 14.50
CA ALA A 70 3.98 -17.03 14.30
C ALA A 70 3.33 -15.66 14.56
N ALA A 71 3.96 -14.81 15.39
CA ALA A 71 3.43 -13.51 15.75
C ALA A 71 3.50 -12.44 14.63
N ALA A 72 4.05 -12.77 13.45
CA ALA A 72 4.08 -11.92 12.25
C ALA A 72 4.44 -10.44 12.52
N GLN A 73 5.41 -10.19 13.40
CA GLN A 73 5.81 -8.81 13.71
C GLN A 73 6.48 -8.17 12.49
N PRO A 74 6.19 -6.88 12.18
CA PRO A 74 6.85 -6.18 11.10
C PRO A 74 8.36 -6.14 11.35
N GLY A 75 9.14 -6.79 10.49
CA GLY A 75 10.60 -6.90 10.60
C GLY A 75 11.12 -8.18 11.26
N ALA A 76 10.25 -9.09 11.71
CA ALA A 76 10.69 -10.42 12.13
C ALA A 76 11.27 -11.19 10.93
N PRO A 77 12.31 -12.03 11.16
CA PRO A 77 12.82 -12.88 10.08
C PRO A 77 11.73 -13.85 9.64
N PRO A 78 11.57 -14.12 8.33
CA PRO A 78 10.51 -14.99 7.80
C PRO A 78 10.71 -16.47 8.15
N PHE A 79 11.90 -16.85 8.59
CA PHE A 79 12.24 -18.19 9.05
C PHE A 79 13.29 -18.13 10.17
N LEU A 80 13.31 -19.15 11.02
CA LEU A 80 14.27 -19.31 12.11
C LEU A 80 15.21 -20.48 11.78
N ARG A 81 16.51 -20.31 12.05
CA ARG A 81 17.49 -21.39 11.90
C ARG A 81 17.63 -22.14 13.22
N ILE A 82 17.32 -23.43 13.19
CA ILE A 82 17.43 -24.32 14.36
C ILE A 82 18.58 -25.30 14.13
N PRO A 83 19.53 -25.42 15.08
CA PRO A 83 20.58 -26.43 14.99
C PRO A 83 20.01 -27.84 14.89
N LYS A 84 20.53 -28.63 13.95
CA LYS A 84 20.17 -30.04 13.73
C LYS A 84 20.28 -30.87 15.01
N GLU A 85 21.32 -30.61 15.81
CA GLU A 85 21.55 -31.27 17.10
C GLU A 85 20.40 -31.05 18.08
N LYS A 86 19.81 -29.84 18.12
CA LYS A 86 18.69 -29.52 19.01
C LYS A 86 17.44 -30.31 18.64
N LEU A 87 17.16 -30.46 17.34
CA LEU A 87 16.03 -31.24 16.85
C LEU A 87 16.22 -32.74 17.09
N LEU A 88 17.44 -33.25 16.87
CA LEU A 88 17.77 -34.65 17.18
C LEU A 88 17.73 -34.94 18.69
N ALA A 89 18.15 -33.99 19.52
CA ALA A 89 18.06 -34.11 20.98
C ALA A 89 16.60 -34.15 21.45
N ASP A 90 15.70 -33.36 20.87
CA ASP A 90 14.26 -33.44 21.16
C ASP A 90 13.67 -34.80 20.78
N ILE A 91 14.01 -35.31 19.59
CA ILE A 91 13.60 -36.66 19.15
C ILE A 91 14.16 -37.73 20.09
N GLN A 92 15.38 -37.56 20.60
CA GLN A 92 15.98 -38.49 21.56
C GLN A 92 15.28 -38.44 22.92
N LEU A 93 14.88 -37.25 23.39
CA LEU A 93 14.22 -37.05 24.67
C LEU A 93 12.76 -37.55 24.66
N GLN A 94 12.00 -37.19 23.62
CA GLN A 94 10.57 -37.51 23.53
C GLN A 94 10.28 -38.81 22.76
N GLY A 95 11.26 -39.35 22.04
CA GLY A 95 11.13 -40.60 21.29
C GLY A 95 10.12 -40.51 20.14
N ALA A 96 9.16 -41.43 20.13
CA ALA A 96 8.08 -41.49 19.14
C ALA A 96 7.02 -40.38 19.32
N ILE A 97 7.05 -39.67 20.46
CA ILE A 97 6.10 -38.60 20.78
C ILE A 97 6.59 -37.25 20.23
N SER A 98 7.86 -37.13 19.83
CA SER A 98 8.35 -35.89 19.21
C SER A 98 7.61 -35.62 17.89
N ASP A 99 7.18 -34.39 17.68
CA ASP A 99 6.54 -33.97 16.44
C ASP A 99 7.51 -34.04 15.24
N PHE A 100 8.82 -34.06 15.49
CA PHE A 100 9.86 -34.24 14.47
C PHE A 100 10.16 -35.71 14.15
N HIS A 101 9.55 -36.67 14.87
CA HIS A 101 9.79 -38.09 14.64
C HIS A 101 9.50 -38.55 13.19
N PRO A 102 8.41 -38.13 12.52
CA PRO A 102 8.12 -38.54 11.15
C PRO A 102 9.19 -38.13 10.14
N ILE A 103 9.92 -37.04 10.41
CA ILE A 103 10.95 -36.49 9.52
C ILE A 103 12.37 -36.73 10.03
N LYS A 104 12.55 -37.61 11.02
CA LYS A 104 13.83 -37.91 11.67
C LYS A 104 14.92 -38.30 10.67
N ASP A 105 14.60 -39.16 9.70
CA ASP A 105 15.57 -39.64 8.73
C ASP A 105 15.97 -38.53 7.74
N ALA A 106 15.03 -37.66 7.37
CA ALA A 106 15.31 -36.47 6.58
C ALA A 106 16.19 -35.47 7.33
N ILE A 107 15.93 -35.23 8.62
CA ILE A 107 16.79 -34.38 9.48
C ILE A 107 18.20 -34.98 9.58
N ARG A 108 18.34 -36.30 9.73
CA ARG A 108 19.64 -36.98 9.77
C ARG A 108 20.39 -36.87 8.44
N ALA A 109 19.70 -37.06 7.33
CA ALA A 109 20.25 -36.97 5.98
C ALA A 109 20.50 -35.52 5.52
N ALA A 110 20.00 -34.51 6.24
CA ALA A 110 20.17 -33.11 5.89
C ALA A 110 21.64 -32.73 5.74
N ASP A 111 21.92 -31.97 4.68
CA ASP A 111 23.25 -31.48 4.28
C ASP A 111 23.67 -30.19 5.01
N CYS A 112 22.82 -29.67 5.89
CA CYS A 112 23.05 -28.45 6.65
C CYS A 112 23.05 -28.70 8.17
N ASP A 113 23.90 -27.96 8.89
CA ASP A 113 24.01 -28.03 10.35
C ASP A 113 22.85 -27.31 11.06
N ALA A 114 22.25 -26.31 10.40
CA ALA A 114 21.12 -25.56 10.90
C ALA A 114 19.98 -25.55 9.87
N LEU A 115 18.84 -26.08 10.28
CA LEU A 115 17.64 -26.25 9.46
C LEU A 115 16.80 -24.97 9.54
N ALA A 116 16.35 -24.47 8.39
CA ALA A 116 15.44 -23.33 8.36
C ALA A 116 14.00 -23.81 8.60
N VAL A 117 13.29 -23.14 9.50
CA VAL A 117 11.89 -23.44 9.83
C VAL A 117 11.05 -22.18 9.62
N ARG A 118 9.93 -22.32 8.92
CA ARG A 118 8.98 -21.22 8.67
C ARG A 118 7.55 -21.63 9.01
N PRO A 119 6.68 -20.69 9.43
CA PRO A 119 5.27 -20.98 9.63
C PRO A 119 4.54 -21.17 8.29
N ASN A 120 3.64 -22.14 8.23
CA ASN A 120 2.69 -22.35 7.13
C ASN A 120 1.32 -21.78 7.56
N LEU A 121 1.14 -20.46 7.40
CA LEU A 121 -0.03 -19.76 7.91
C LEU A 121 -1.32 -20.07 7.12
N ASP A 122 -1.19 -20.33 5.83
CA ASP A 122 -2.32 -20.43 4.89
C ASP A 122 -2.70 -21.88 4.57
N ASP A 123 -2.14 -22.86 5.28
CA ASP A 123 -2.27 -24.29 4.96
C ASP A 123 -2.09 -24.53 3.45
N ALA A 124 -0.95 -24.08 2.92
CA ALA A 124 -0.74 -23.96 1.48
C ALA A 124 -0.90 -25.27 0.70
N TYR A 125 -0.84 -26.41 1.41
CA TYR A 125 -0.91 -27.76 0.86
C TYR A 125 -2.21 -28.49 1.20
N GLY A 126 -3.06 -27.93 2.09
CA GLY A 126 -4.29 -28.58 2.54
C GLY A 126 -4.05 -29.83 3.40
N ASP A 127 -2.88 -29.93 4.03
CA ASP A 127 -2.48 -31.05 4.87
C ASP A 127 -2.71 -30.77 6.37
N GLY A 128 -3.10 -29.54 6.72
CA GLY A 128 -3.32 -29.10 8.10
C GLY A 128 -2.02 -28.88 8.89
N ASN A 129 -0.86 -28.94 8.24
CA ASN A 129 0.43 -28.73 8.87
C ASN A 129 0.74 -27.23 9.00
N ASN A 130 1.27 -26.83 10.15
CA ASN A 130 1.44 -25.43 10.52
C ASN A 130 2.88 -24.91 10.38
N TYR A 131 3.86 -25.78 10.09
CA TYR A 131 5.25 -25.39 9.86
C TYR A 131 5.86 -26.15 8.68
N GLU A 132 6.88 -25.54 8.09
CA GLU A 132 7.74 -26.20 7.11
C GLU A 132 9.19 -26.18 7.57
N VAL A 133 9.90 -27.28 7.31
CA VAL A 133 11.32 -27.45 7.64
C VAL A 133 12.10 -27.72 6.36
N ALA A 134 13.07 -26.86 6.05
CA ALA A 134 14.03 -27.09 4.98
C ALA A 134 15.13 -28.04 5.45
N CYS A 135 15.08 -29.29 4.99
CA CYS A 135 16.09 -30.32 5.22
C CYS A 135 17.24 -30.30 4.21
N SER A 136 17.15 -29.51 3.15
CA SER A 136 18.24 -29.29 2.21
C SER A 136 18.70 -27.83 2.19
N ARG A 137 20.00 -27.62 1.94
CA ARG A 137 20.57 -26.29 1.72
C ARG A 137 19.89 -25.60 0.52
N ALA A 138 19.62 -26.35 -0.55
CA ALA A 138 18.95 -25.83 -1.74
C ALA A 138 17.54 -25.28 -1.43
N ALA A 139 16.75 -25.99 -0.61
CA ALA A 139 15.43 -25.52 -0.19
C ALA A 139 15.52 -24.25 0.67
N ALA A 140 16.49 -24.19 1.58
CA ALA A 140 16.71 -23.01 2.41
C ALA A 140 17.14 -21.78 1.56
N GLU A 141 18.03 -21.98 0.58
CA GLU A 141 18.45 -20.93 -0.36
C GLU A 141 17.29 -20.48 -1.26
N ALA A 142 16.44 -21.40 -1.72
CA ALA A 142 15.25 -21.07 -2.50
C ALA A 142 14.28 -20.17 -1.71
N TRP A 143 14.05 -20.47 -0.43
CA TRP A 143 13.24 -19.62 0.44
C TRP A 143 13.86 -18.24 0.65
N GLN A 144 15.19 -18.18 0.82
CA GLN A 144 15.90 -16.91 0.94
C GLN A 144 15.76 -16.05 -0.32
N ALA A 145 15.89 -16.65 -1.50
CA ALA A 145 15.74 -15.94 -2.77
C ALA A 145 14.33 -15.36 -2.96
N VAL A 146 13.28 -16.08 -2.55
CA VAL A 146 11.90 -15.59 -2.58
C VAL A 146 11.74 -14.37 -1.65
N GLU A 147 12.28 -14.43 -0.44
CA GLU A 147 12.18 -13.34 0.54
C GLU A 147 13.02 -12.11 0.14
N GLU A 148 14.20 -12.32 -0.45
CA GLU A 148 15.00 -11.24 -1.03
C GLU A 148 14.28 -10.58 -2.20
N TRP A 149 13.64 -11.38 -3.07
CA TRP A 149 12.82 -10.87 -4.15
C TRP A 149 11.66 -10.01 -3.62
N ARG A 150 10.94 -10.51 -2.61
CA ARG A 150 9.84 -9.76 -1.96
C ARG A 150 10.31 -8.48 -1.30
N ARG A 151 11.45 -8.52 -0.60
CA ARG A 151 12.04 -7.33 0.01
C ARG A 151 12.48 -6.30 -1.03
N ALA A 152 13.06 -6.74 -2.14
CA ALA A 152 13.43 -5.86 -3.25
C ALA A 152 12.19 -5.23 -3.90
N ALA A 153 11.15 -6.02 -4.15
CA ALA A 153 9.87 -5.53 -4.69
C ALA A 153 9.17 -4.54 -3.73
N ALA A 154 9.18 -4.81 -2.43
CA ALA A 154 8.63 -3.91 -1.42
C ALA A 154 9.42 -2.60 -1.34
N ALA A 155 10.75 -2.66 -1.38
CA ALA A 155 11.61 -1.47 -1.40
C ALA A 155 11.39 -0.62 -2.66
N GLU A 156 11.22 -1.26 -3.82
CA GLU A 156 10.89 -0.56 -5.06
C GLU A 156 9.49 0.08 -4.99
N ALA A 157 8.49 -0.63 -4.45
CA ALA A 157 7.16 -0.10 -4.24
C ALA A 157 7.15 1.08 -3.27
N GLU A 158 7.92 1.02 -2.18
CA GLU A 158 8.08 2.12 -1.22
C GLU A 158 8.79 3.33 -1.84
N ALA A 159 9.83 3.10 -2.66
CA ALA A 159 10.51 4.15 -3.40
C ALA A 159 9.58 4.81 -4.42
N ALA A 160 8.78 4.02 -5.15
CA ALA A 160 7.78 4.51 -6.09
C ALA A 160 6.67 5.30 -5.37
N ALA A 161 6.18 4.82 -4.23
CA ALA A 161 5.19 5.51 -3.41
C ALA A 161 5.74 6.84 -2.86
N SER A 162 7.00 6.85 -2.41
CA SER A 162 7.69 8.05 -1.94
C SER A 162 7.89 9.07 -3.07
N ALA A 163 8.27 8.62 -4.26
CA ALA A 163 8.38 9.47 -5.44
C ALA A 163 7.01 10.05 -5.87
N ALA A 164 5.95 9.24 -5.85
CA ALA A 164 4.60 9.69 -6.13
C ALA A 164 4.08 10.70 -5.09
N ALA A 165 4.37 10.46 -3.80
CA ALA A 165 4.03 11.40 -2.73
C ALA A 165 4.79 12.73 -2.87
N ALA A 166 6.08 12.69 -3.22
CA ALA A 166 6.86 13.89 -3.51
C ALA A 166 6.31 14.68 -4.71
N GLN A 167 5.90 14.00 -5.78
CA GLN A 167 5.23 14.63 -6.92
C GLN A 167 3.87 15.23 -6.54
N ALA A 168 3.11 14.55 -5.69
CA ALA A 168 1.84 15.06 -5.17
C ALA A 168 2.03 16.25 -4.23
N ALA A 169 3.16 16.35 -3.51
CA ALA A 169 3.44 17.50 -2.65
C ALA A 169 3.77 18.78 -3.45
N LEU A 170 4.16 18.69 -4.72
CA LEU A 170 4.44 19.87 -5.56
C LEU A 170 3.17 20.73 -5.74
N PRO A 171 3.29 22.07 -5.73
CA PRO A 171 2.17 22.97 -6.01
C PRO A 171 1.62 22.71 -7.42
N LYS A 172 0.30 22.84 -7.60
CA LYS A 172 -0.40 22.52 -8.87
C LYS A 172 0.25 23.15 -10.11
N SER A 173 0.81 24.36 -9.98
CA SER A 173 1.51 25.07 -11.06
C SER A 173 2.82 24.43 -11.50
N LYS A 174 3.45 23.61 -10.65
CA LYS A 174 4.72 22.90 -10.93
C LYS A 174 4.52 21.41 -11.20
N ARG A 175 3.30 20.89 -11.07
CA ARG A 175 3.00 19.48 -11.39
C ARG A 175 3.03 19.31 -12.91
N ARG A 176 4.06 18.63 -13.42
CA ARG A 176 4.06 18.16 -14.81
C ARG A 176 2.95 17.11 -14.95
N ARG A 177 2.04 17.30 -15.90
CA ARG A 177 1.13 16.23 -16.32
C ARG A 177 1.97 15.18 -17.02
N ALA A 178 1.86 13.93 -16.58
CA ALA A 178 2.43 12.82 -17.34
C ALA A 178 1.85 12.88 -18.76
N PRO A 179 2.69 12.75 -19.81
CA PRO A 179 2.19 12.66 -21.17
C PRO A 179 1.29 11.44 -21.25
N GLN A 180 0.02 11.65 -21.60
CA GLN A 180 -0.83 10.51 -21.90
C GLN A 180 -0.29 9.86 -23.17
N PRO A 181 -0.14 8.52 -23.20
CA PRO A 181 0.17 7.84 -24.45
C PRO A 181 -0.91 8.22 -25.47
N TRP A 182 -0.49 8.54 -26.68
CA TRP A 182 -1.44 8.81 -27.75
C TRP A 182 -2.30 7.55 -27.95
N VAL A 183 -3.57 7.64 -27.57
CA VAL A 183 -4.56 6.59 -27.85
C VAL A 183 -5.19 6.98 -29.17
N ASP A 184 -5.05 6.10 -30.17
CA ASP A 184 -5.77 6.22 -31.43
C ASP A 184 -7.28 6.24 -31.12
N GLN A 185 -7.96 7.34 -31.44
CA GLN A 185 -9.38 7.53 -31.13
C GLN A 185 -10.32 6.84 -32.13
N GLY A 186 -9.78 5.88 -32.89
CA GLY A 186 -10.49 5.18 -33.95
C GLY A 186 -10.30 5.87 -35.30
N THR A 187 -10.42 5.08 -36.36
CA THR A 187 -10.43 5.59 -37.73
C THR A 187 -11.65 6.50 -37.93
N GLU A 188 -11.57 7.47 -38.85
CA GLU A 188 -12.66 8.42 -39.17
C GLU A 188 -14.04 7.73 -39.35
N ALA A 189 -14.05 6.48 -39.83
CA ALA A 189 -15.24 5.66 -40.01
C ALA A 189 -15.97 5.30 -38.71
N GLU A 190 -15.25 5.09 -37.59
CA GLU A 190 -15.88 4.81 -36.29
C GLU A 190 -16.47 6.08 -35.67
N MET A 191 -15.88 7.24 -35.91
CA MET A 191 -16.43 8.53 -35.49
C MET A 191 -17.72 8.89 -36.25
N GLU A 192 -17.84 8.52 -37.53
CA GLU A 192 -19.05 8.75 -38.32
C GLU A 192 -20.19 7.76 -37.95
N ALA A 193 -19.86 6.53 -37.55
CA ALA A 193 -20.84 5.57 -37.02
C ALA A 193 -21.40 5.98 -35.64
N VAL A 194 -20.62 6.72 -34.85
CA VAL A 194 -21.07 7.40 -33.61
C VAL A 194 -21.56 8.82 -33.94
N ALA A 195 -22.21 9.00 -35.09
CA ALA A 195 -23.05 10.16 -35.34
C ALA A 195 -24.04 10.27 -34.17
N GLY A 196 -23.82 11.28 -33.33
CA GLY A 196 -24.54 11.45 -32.08
C GLY A 196 -26.06 11.50 -32.29
N PRO A 197 -26.85 11.26 -31.23
CA PRO A 197 -28.30 11.40 -31.31
C PRO A 197 -28.67 12.77 -31.88
N PRO A 198 -29.80 12.87 -32.61
CA PRO A 198 -30.21 14.09 -33.29
C PRO A 198 -30.17 15.28 -32.32
N PRO A 199 -29.81 16.49 -32.82
CA PRO A 199 -29.64 17.67 -31.99
C PRO A 199 -30.88 17.86 -31.10
N ARG A 200 -30.66 17.90 -29.78
CA ARG A 200 -31.76 18.12 -28.84
C ARG A 200 -32.43 19.46 -29.20
N PRO A 201 -33.76 19.55 -29.12
CA PRO A 201 -34.44 20.81 -29.33
C PRO A 201 -33.85 21.88 -28.40
N PRO A 202 -33.74 23.14 -28.87
CA PRO A 202 -33.13 24.20 -28.09
C PRO A 202 -33.82 24.32 -26.73
N ALA A 203 -33.06 24.14 -25.66
CA ALA A 203 -33.57 24.31 -24.31
C ALA A 203 -33.90 25.80 -24.12
N LEU A 204 -35.19 26.12 -24.01
CA LEU A 204 -35.64 27.42 -23.56
C LEU A 204 -35.30 27.55 -22.07
N LEU A 205 -34.16 28.17 -21.79
CA LEU A 205 -33.79 28.56 -20.44
C LEU A 205 -34.66 29.75 -20.02
N VAL A 206 -35.80 29.45 -19.39
CA VAL A 206 -36.56 30.47 -18.66
C VAL A 206 -35.76 30.78 -17.40
N LEU A 207 -34.97 31.86 -17.45
CA LEU A 207 -34.29 32.43 -16.30
C LEU A 207 -35.32 33.10 -15.38
N GLU A 208 -36.06 32.29 -14.63
CA GLU A 208 -36.76 32.78 -13.43
C GLU A 208 -35.69 33.02 -12.36
N ARG A 209 -35.03 34.18 -12.42
CA ARG A 209 -34.33 34.68 -11.25
C ARG A 209 -35.42 35.04 -10.24
N PRO A 210 -35.56 34.35 -9.10
CA PRO A 210 -36.37 34.89 -8.02
C PRO A 210 -35.78 36.26 -7.70
N LEU A 211 -36.57 37.31 -7.88
CA LEU A 211 -36.18 38.67 -7.53
C LEU A 211 -35.62 38.61 -6.12
N ARG A 212 -34.31 38.87 -5.99
CA ARG A 212 -33.66 39.00 -4.69
C ARG A 212 -34.54 39.91 -3.86
N ASP A 213 -35.00 39.42 -2.71
CA ASP A 213 -35.84 40.20 -1.81
C ASP A 213 -35.03 41.39 -1.30
N LEU A 214 -35.14 42.51 -2.01
CA LEU A 214 -34.41 43.75 -1.75
C LEU A 214 -34.73 44.29 -0.36
N VAL A 215 -35.88 43.92 0.20
CA VAL A 215 -36.31 44.27 1.56
C VAL A 215 -35.42 43.58 2.60
N ALA A 216 -35.16 42.28 2.43
CA ALA A 216 -34.29 41.51 3.33
C ALA A 216 -32.83 41.96 3.27
N SER A 217 -32.37 42.47 2.11
CA SER A 217 -31.03 43.05 1.99
C SER A 217 -30.93 44.42 2.67
N ARG A 218 -31.97 45.27 2.55
CA ARG A 218 -32.02 46.58 3.22
C ARG A 218 -32.07 46.46 4.74
N GLN A 219 -32.86 45.52 5.27
CA GLN A 219 -32.96 45.31 6.73
C GLN A 219 -31.62 44.86 7.34
N ARG A 220 -30.85 44.01 6.64
CA ARG A 220 -29.51 43.60 7.09
C ARG A 220 -28.54 44.77 7.15
N HIS A 221 -28.56 45.65 6.15
CA HIS A 221 -27.73 46.86 6.14
C HIS A 221 -28.12 47.83 7.28
N GLN A 222 -29.41 48.02 7.55
CA GLN A 222 -29.86 48.88 8.66
C GLN A 222 -29.47 48.33 10.03
N ARG A 223 -29.59 47.00 10.26
CA ARG A 223 -29.14 46.39 11.53
C ARG A 223 -27.64 46.53 11.75
N ALA A 224 -26.83 46.37 10.70
CA ALA A 224 -25.39 46.54 10.78
C ALA A 224 -25.01 47.99 11.16
N GLN A 225 -25.71 48.98 10.63
CA GLN A 225 -25.47 50.38 10.98
C GLN A 225 -25.90 50.73 12.42
N GLN A 226 -26.99 50.14 12.93
CA GLN A 226 -27.42 50.37 14.31
C GLN A 226 -26.43 49.79 15.34
N GLN A 227 -25.78 48.66 15.05
CA GLN A 227 -24.78 48.08 15.95
C GLN A 227 -23.50 48.92 16.07
N GLN A 228 -23.16 49.70 15.04
CA GLN A 228 -21.99 50.59 15.09
C GLN A 228 -22.24 51.91 15.85
N GLN A 229 -23.50 52.24 16.15
CA GLN A 229 -23.85 53.48 16.86
C GLN A 229 -24.14 53.29 18.35
N GLN A 230 -23.93 52.10 18.91
CA GLN A 230 -24.00 51.94 20.37
C GLN A 230 -22.68 52.39 21.00
N PRO A 231 -22.65 53.53 21.73
CA PRO A 231 -21.47 53.91 22.47
C PRO A 231 -21.20 52.87 23.57
N PRO A 232 -19.91 52.54 23.84
CA PRO A 232 -19.56 51.64 24.93
C PRO A 232 -20.08 52.22 26.25
N GLN A 233 -20.93 51.45 26.95
CA GLN A 233 -21.36 51.82 28.28
C GLN A 233 -20.18 51.71 29.24
N ASP A 234 -19.74 52.88 29.67
CA ASP A 234 -18.64 53.12 30.59
C ASP A 234 -19.07 52.73 32.02
N GLN A 235 -18.81 51.47 32.40
CA GLN A 235 -18.92 51.05 33.80
C GLN A 235 -17.61 51.36 34.52
N GLY A 236 -17.62 52.49 35.22
CA GLY A 236 -16.52 52.96 36.03
C GLY A 236 -16.07 51.95 37.09
N LYS A 237 -14.76 51.67 37.09
CA LYS A 237 -14.02 51.12 38.23
C LYS A 237 -12.80 52.01 38.50
N PRO A 238 -12.55 52.38 39.77
CA PRO A 238 -11.52 53.36 40.11
C PRO A 238 -10.11 52.82 39.89
N ALA A 239 -9.25 53.74 39.46
CA ALA A 239 -7.85 53.57 39.14
C ALA A 239 -7.05 52.90 40.26
N SER A 240 -6.48 51.73 39.95
CA SER A 240 -5.30 51.21 40.64
C SER A 240 -4.12 51.35 39.69
N THR A 241 -3.28 52.34 39.99
CA THR A 241 -2.05 52.66 39.27
C THR A 241 -1.00 51.59 39.54
N GLN A 242 -1.09 50.46 38.84
CA GLN A 242 0.04 49.57 38.54
C GLN A 242 -0.37 48.53 37.47
N PRO A 243 -0.16 48.78 36.16
CA PRO A 243 -0.21 47.68 35.19
C PRO A 243 1.04 47.50 34.34
N GLN A 244 1.95 48.47 34.25
CA GLN A 244 2.98 48.39 33.20
C GLN A 244 4.09 47.36 33.51
N GLN A 245 4.47 47.21 34.78
CA GLN A 245 5.51 46.25 35.16
C GLN A 245 4.98 44.80 35.17
N GLN A 246 3.72 44.60 35.54
CA GLN A 246 3.10 43.27 35.56
C GLN A 246 2.79 42.77 34.14
N GLN A 247 2.43 43.67 33.22
CA GLN A 247 2.21 43.33 31.81
C GLN A 247 3.52 42.95 31.09
N GLN A 248 4.63 43.63 31.43
CA GLN A 248 5.93 43.31 30.87
C GLN A 248 6.48 41.96 31.40
N GLN A 249 6.18 41.64 32.67
CA GLN A 249 6.55 40.34 33.26
C GLN A 249 5.73 39.18 32.69
N GLN A 250 4.44 39.39 32.38
CA GLN A 250 3.62 38.39 31.67
C GLN A 250 4.10 38.17 30.23
N GLN A 251 4.51 39.21 29.50
CA GLN A 251 5.07 39.02 28.15
C GLN A 251 6.38 38.24 28.18
N GLN A 252 7.25 38.47 29.17
CA GLN A 252 8.49 37.69 29.29
C GLN A 252 8.23 36.22 29.67
N GLN A 253 7.25 35.93 30.53
CA GLN A 253 6.86 34.55 30.81
C GLN A 253 6.25 33.83 29.60
N GLN A 254 5.48 34.52 28.76
CA GLN A 254 4.94 33.93 27.53
C GLN A 254 6.02 33.62 26.49
N GLN A 255 7.09 34.43 26.41
CA GLN A 255 8.21 34.17 25.49
C GLN A 255 9.13 33.03 25.97
N GLN A 256 9.26 32.83 27.29
CA GLN A 256 10.07 31.73 27.83
C GLN A 256 9.32 30.40 27.93
N ARG A 257 8.00 30.42 27.74
CA ARG A 257 7.21 29.19 27.65
C ARG A 257 7.38 28.61 26.24
N ALA A 258 8.52 27.98 25.99
CA ALA A 258 8.70 27.13 24.82
C ALA A 258 7.47 26.19 24.73
N PRO A 259 6.78 26.11 23.57
CA PRO A 259 5.59 25.32 23.43
C PRO A 259 5.96 23.86 23.65
N ARG A 260 5.78 23.37 24.88
CA ARG A 260 5.67 21.94 25.12
C ARG A 260 4.30 21.58 24.57
N LEU A 261 4.30 20.97 23.39
CA LEU A 261 3.23 20.11 22.91
C LEU A 261 3.10 18.93 23.89
N VAL A 262 2.58 19.20 25.09
CA VAL A 262 1.96 18.17 25.90
C VAL A 262 0.55 18.09 25.39
N ASP A 263 0.26 16.98 24.76
CA ASP A 263 -1.04 16.62 24.22
C ASP A 263 -2.01 16.39 25.40
N VAL A 264 -2.47 17.49 26.01
CA VAL A 264 -3.39 17.46 27.15
C VAL A 264 -4.77 16.96 26.71
N ASP A 265 -5.08 17.06 25.40
CA ASP A 265 -6.37 16.66 24.86
C ASP A 265 -6.40 15.19 24.42
N ALA A 266 -5.26 14.52 24.20
CA ALA A 266 -5.25 13.11 23.79
C ALA A 266 -5.81 12.14 24.85
N SER A 267 -5.64 12.44 26.14
CA SER A 267 -6.20 11.58 27.21
C SER A 267 -7.71 11.76 27.40
N ASP A 268 -8.26 12.96 27.15
CA ASP A 268 -9.69 13.23 27.31
C ASP A 268 -10.49 12.90 26.04
N LEU A 269 -9.89 13.00 24.85
CA LEU A 269 -10.53 12.61 23.58
C LEU A 269 -10.67 11.08 23.39
N TRP A 270 -10.00 10.28 24.22
CA TRP A 270 -10.07 8.82 24.16
C TRP A 270 -10.90 8.17 25.28
N SER A 271 -11.84 8.93 25.86
CA SER A 271 -12.98 8.32 26.55
C SER A 271 -13.84 7.54 25.54
N SER A 272 -13.61 6.23 25.48
CA SER A 272 -14.27 5.23 24.63
C SER A 272 -15.80 5.17 24.76
N ALA A 273 -16.41 6.01 25.59
CA ALA A 273 -17.86 6.15 25.73
C ALA A 273 -18.50 7.07 24.68
N GLN A 274 -17.74 7.92 23.97
CA GLN A 274 -18.29 8.79 22.91
C GLN A 274 -18.06 8.29 21.48
N SER A 275 -17.29 7.20 21.31
CA SER A 275 -17.08 6.54 20.01
C SER A 275 -17.99 5.32 19.82
N GLU A 276 -19.20 5.33 20.39
CA GLU A 276 -20.25 4.45 19.90
C GLU A 276 -20.53 4.81 18.44
N CYS A 277 -19.99 4.00 17.53
CA CYS A 277 -20.31 4.04 16.11
C CYS A 277 -21.81 3.78 15.95
N ARG A 278 -22.62 4.82 16.11
CA ARG A 278 -24.01 4.76 15.69
C ARG A 278 -23.98 4.54 14.19
N PRO A 279 -24.56 3.44 13.67
CA PRO A 279 -24.59 3.21 12.24
C PRO A 279 -25.17 4.46 11.59
N PHE A 280 -24.38 5.09 10.74
CA PHE A 280 -24.79 6.31 10.03
C PHE A 280 -26.03 5.94 9.21
N LYS A 281 -27.19 6.41 9.66
CA LYS A 281 -28.44 6.30 8.92
C LYS A 281 -28.33 7.27 7.75
N ASP A 282 -27.79 6.80 6.62
CA ASP A 282 -27.86 7.53 5.37
C ASP A 282 -29.36 7.74 5.07
N PRO A 283 -29.86 9.00 5.07
CA PRO A 283 -31.26 9.29 4.81
C PRO A 283 -31.72 8.78 3.44
N ASN A 284 -30.78 8.49 2.54
CA ASN A 284 -31.03 7.97 1.20
C ASN A 284 -30.73 6.48 1.05
N TYR A 285 -30.49 5.75 2.15
CA TYR A 285 -30.18 4.31 2.08
C TYR A 285 -31.29 3.54 1.37
N ASP A 286 -32.55 3.77 1.77
CA ASP A 286 -33.71 3.06 1.20
C ASP A 286 -33.94 3.43 -0.27
N THR A 287 -33.71 4.70 -0.66
CA THR A 287 -33.82 5.13 -2.06
C THR A 287 -32.71 4.57 -2.94
N ARG A 288 -31.48 4.45 -2.43
CA ARG A 288 -30.37 3.82 -3.17
C ARG A 288 -30.56 2.31 -3.29
N ARG A 289 -31.06 1.65 -2.23
CA ARG A 289 -31.40 0.23 -2.25
C ARG A 289 -32.52 -0.05 -3.25
N ALA A 290 -33.60 0.74 -3.22
CA ALA A 290 -34.69 0.64 -4.19
C ALA A 290 -34.23 0.87 -5.64
N ARG A 291 -33.31 1.82 -5.87
CA ARG A 291 -32.70 2.02 -7.20
C ARG A 291 -31.83 0.85 -7.66
N ARG A 292 -31.15 0.16 -6.75
CA ARG A 292 -30.39 -1.06 -7.07
C ARG A 292 -31.31 -2.25 -7.36
N GLU A 293 -32.40 -2.39 -6.62
CA GLU A 293 -33.40 -3.44 -6.85
C GLU A 293 -34.21 -3.20 -8.14
N ALA A 294 -34.47 -1.94 -8.50
CA ALA A 294 -35.13 -1.56 -9.75
C ALA A 294 -34.16 -1.42 -10.95
N GLY A 295 -32.86 -1.44 -10.70
CA GLY A 295 -31.84 -1.43 -11.75
C GLY A 295 -31.84 -2.79 -12.45
N ALA A 296 -32.62 -2.92 -13.52
CA ALA A 296 -32.52 -4.06 -14.41
C ALA A 296 -31.07 -4.21 -14.84
N GLN A 297 -30.40 -5.27 -14.40
CA GLN A 297 -29.15 -5.71 -14.98
C GLN A 297 -29.44 -5.93 -16.47
N ALA A 298 -28.99 -5.03 -17.32
CA ALA A 298 -28.92 -5.27 -18.74
C ALA A 298 -27.87 -6.36 -18.95
N VAL A 299 -28.27 -7.62 -18.78
CA VAL A 299 -27.48 -8.76 -19.18
C VAL A 299 -27.46 -8.70 -20.70
N PRO A 300 -26.31 -8.42 -21.35
CA PRO A 300 -26.24 -8.44 -22.79
C PRO A 300 -26.62 -9.86 -23.24
N ARG A 301 -27.69 -9.96 -24.04
CA ARG A 301 -28.06 -11.23 -24.65
C ARG A 301 -26.95 -11.61 -25.62
N LEU A 302 -26.14 -12.60 -25.26
CA LEU A 302 -25.20 -13.23 -26.17
C LEU A 302 -26.02 -13.86 -27.30
N ALA A 303 -25.87 -13.34 -28.52
CA ALA A 303 -26.38 -14.01 -29.71
C ALA A 303 -25.59 -15.31 -29.86
N GLU A 304 -26.28 -16.45 -29.88
CA GLU A 304 -25.66 -17.72 -30.20
C GLU A 304 -25.07 -17.64 -31.61
N LYS A 305 -23.74 -17.56 -31.70
CA LYS A 305 -23.03 -17.76 -32.96
C LYS A 305 -23.22 -19.23 -33.32
N GLY A 306 -24.14 -19.48 -34.25
CA GLY A 306 -24.33 -20.77 -34.87
C GLY A 306 -23.00 -21.34 -35.33
N VAL A 307 -22.78 -22.61 -35.00
CA VAL A 307 -21.68 -23.44 -35.48
C VAL A 307 -21.69 -23.39 -37.01
N GLN A 308 -20.65 -22.82 -37.61
CA GLN A 308 -20.40 -22.99 -39.04
C GLN A 308 -19.95 -24.43 -39.27
N VAL A 309 -20.75 -25.17 -40.05
CA VAL A 309 -20.40 -26.48 -40.63
C VAL A 309 -19.56 -26.25 -41.87
#